data_AF-A0A8J8HNP3-F1
#
_entry.id   AF-A0A8J8HNP3-F1
#
_cell.length_a   1.000
_cell.length_b   1.000
_cell.length_c   1.000
_cell.angle_alpha   90.00
_cell.angle_beta   90.00
_cell.angle_gamma   90.00
#
_symmetry.space_group_name_H-M   'P 1'
#
loop_
_entity.id
_entity.type
_entity.pdbx_description
1 polymer ?
#
loop_
_entity_poly.entity_id
_entity_poly.type
_entity_poly.pdbx_seq_one_letter_code
_entity_poly.pdbx_strand_id
1 'polypeptide(L)'
;MSDARVRAAIEEMEAWLADPAWEPEAEALARWDAEFRAAMAQAERAEGWPALAGRAHAAGKLLEARIPVAVEALNRVRAELETQAQGNRALKGYGAGVR
;
A
#
# COMPACT_ATOMS: atom_id res chain seq x y z
N MET A 1 24.33 -13.82 10.34
CA MET A 1 23.72 -13.71 8.99
C MET A 1 22.30 -13.15 9.08
N SER A 2 22.12 -11.92 9.54
CA SER A 2 20.78 -11.36 9.76
C SER A 2 20.55 -9.96 9.19
N ASP A 3 21.57 -9.09 9.21
CA ASP A 3 21.44 -7.73 8.65
C ASP A 3 21.24 -7.75 7.12
N ALA A 4 21.72 -8.80 6.43
CA ALA A 4 21.55 -8.97 5.00
C ALA A 4 20.08 -9.17 4.58
N ARG A 5 19.26 -9.82 5.43
CA ARG A 5 17.83 -10.02 5.16
C ARG A 5 17.05 -8.71 5.32
N VAL A 6 17.40 -7.92 6.34
CA VAL A 6 16.85 -6.57 6.53
C VAL A 6 17.18 -5.69 5.33
N ARG A 7 18.43 -5.75 4.85
CA ARG A 7 18.85 -5.04 3.64
C ARG A 7 18.04 -5.43 2.42
N ALA A 8 17.92 -6.73 2.14
CA ALA A 8 17.17 -7.22 0.97
C ALA A 8 15.70 -6.76 1.00
N ALA A 9 15.05 -6.82 2.16
CA ALA A 9 13.67 -6.36 2.32
C ALA A 9 13.54 -4.83 2.11
N ILE A 10 14.52 -4.04 2.56
CA ILE A 10 14.55 -2.59 2.29
C ILE A 10 14.74 -2.32 0.79
N GLU A 11 15.64 -3.05 0.13
CA GLU A 11 15.90 -2.92 -1.32
C GLU A 11 14.67 -3.28 -2.16
N GLU A 12 13.91 -4.29 -1.75
CA GLU A 12 12.64 -4.64 -2.39
C GLU A 12 11.60 -3.51 -2.28
N MET A 13 11.44 -2.93 -1.08
CA MET A 13 10.54 -1.80 -0.87
C MET A 13 10.98 -0.57 -1.67
N GLU A 14 12.28 -0.28 -1.71
CA GLU A 14 12.82 0.81 -2.52
C GLU A 14 12.59 0.59 -4.02
N ALA A 15 12.70 -0.65 -4.51
CA ALA A 15 12.42 -0.97 -5.92
C ALA A 15 10.95 -0.74 -6.28
N TRP A 16 10.02 -1.14 -5.41
CA TRP A 16 8.59 -0.84 -5.57
C TRP A 16 8.31 0.67 -5.59
N LEU A 17 8.95 1.42 -4.68
CA LEU A 17 8.78 2.87 -4.59
C LEU A 17 9.48 3.64 -5.71
N ALA A 18 10.49 3.06 -6.36
CA ALA A 18 11.13 3.63 -7.53
C ALA A 18 10.25 3.52 -8.79
N ASP A 19 9.35 2.53 -8.83
CA ASP A 19 8.36 2.40 -9.90
C ASP A 19 7.14 3.31 -9.63
N PRO A 20 6.91 4.35 -10.47
CA PRO A 20 5.76 5.23 -10.32
C PRO A 20 4.43 4.56 -10.69
N ALA A 21 4.45 3.48 -11.46
CA ALA A 21 3.28 2.71 -11.87
C ALA A 21 2.97 1.55 -10.91
N TRP A 22 3.85 1.30 -9.93
CA TRP A 22 3.60 0.25 -8.95
C TRP A 22 2.39 0.56 -8.08
N GLU A 23 1.41 -0.34 -8.15
CA GLU A 23 0.25 -0.34 -7.29
C GLU A 23 0.44 -1.38 -6.16
N PRO A 24 0.27 -0.98 -4.89
CA PRO A 24 0.46 -1.89 -3.77
C PRO A 24 -0.65 -2.94 -3.70
N GLU A 25 -0.30 -4.21 -3.94
CA GLU A 25 -1.15 -5.35 -3.61
C GLU A 25 -1.12 -5.62 -2.10
N ALA A 26 -2.30 -5.67 -1.47
CA ALA A 26 -2.41 -5.80 -0.01
C ALA A 26 -1.76 -7.08 0.53
N GLU A 27 -1.89 -8.19 -0.18
CA GLU A 27 -1.26 -9.47 0.20
C GLU A 27 0.26 -9.43 0.07
N ALA A 28 0.78 -8.81 -1.00
CA ALA A 28 2.21 -8.66 -1.20
C ALA A 28 2.84 -7.78 -0.10
N LEU A 29 2.19 -6.67 0.25
CA LEU A 29 2.60 -5.81 1.36
C LEU A 29 2.56 -6.53 2.71
N ALA A 30 1.50 -7.30 2.98
CA ALA A 30 1.35 -8.04 4.23
C ALA A 30 2.44 -9.12 4.38
N ARG A 31 2.75 -9.84 3.30
CA ARG A 31 3.86 -10.81 3.27
C ARG A 31 5.19 -10.12 3.53
N TRP A 32 5.46 -9.02 2.83
CA TRP A 32 6.68 -8.25 3.03
C TRP A 32 6.84 -7.73 4.47
N ASP A 33 5.78 -7.19 5.09
CA ASP A 33 5.84 -6.71 6.49
C ASP A 33 6.16 -7.85 7.46
N ALA A 34 5.54 -9.02 7.26
CA ALA A 34 5.82 -10.20 8.07
C ALA A 34 7.29 -10.66 7.95
N GLU A 35 7.81 -10.73 6.73
CA GLU A 35 9.19 -11.12 6.45
C GLU A 35 10.20 -10.09 6.97
N PHE A 36 9.93 -8.80 6.77
CA PHE A 36 10.75 -7.71 7.29
C PHE A 36 10.82 -7.72 8.81
N ARG A 37 9.68 -7.90 9.51
CA ARG A 37 9.66 -8.01 10.98
C ARG A 37 10.44 -9.22 11.48
N ALA A 38 10.32 -10.36 10.81
CA ALA A 38 11.09 -11.56 11.14
C ALA A 38 12.61 -11.33 10.95
N ALA A 39 13.01 -10.64 9.87
CA ALA A 39 14.39 -10.26 9.63
C ALA A 39 14.91 -9.27 10.69
N MET A 40 14.11 -8.26 11.04
CA MET A 40 14.42 -7.26 12.07
C MET A 40 14.60 -7.88 13.46
N ALA A 41 13.80 -8.91 13.79
CA ALA A 41 13.93 -9.64 15.05
C ALA A 41 15.22 -10.46 15.14
N GLN A 42 15.77 -10.88 14.01
CA GLN A 42 17.02 -11.65 13.92
C GLN A 42 18.25 -10.76 13.73
N ALA A 43 18.08 -9.47 13.43
CA ALA A 43 19.14 -8.53 13.07
C ALA A 43 20.22 -8.42 14.16
N GLU A 44 21.48 -8.48 13.74
CA GLU A 44 22.68 -8.35 14.58
C GLU A 44 22.99 -6.87 14.82
N ARG A 45 22.54 -5.98 13.92
CA ARG A 45 22.67 -4.53 14.01
C ARG A 45 24.14 -4.09 14.08
N ALA A 46 24.94 -4.60 13.15
CA ALA A 46 26.37 -4.30 13.04
C ALA A 46 26.61 -2.82 12.65
N GLU A 47 27.88 -2.44 12.47
CA GLU A 47 28.32 -1.05 12.26
C GLU A 47 27.55 -0.26 11.17
N GLY A 48 27.04 -0.94 10.13
CA GLY A 48 26.22 -0.32 9.06
C GLY A 48 24.73 -0.12 9.39
N TRP A 49 24.27 -0.49 10.58
CA TRP A 49 22.87 -0.46 10.96
C TRP A 49 22.21 0.93 10.91
N PRO A 50 22.84 2.02 11.39
CA PRO A 50 22.21 3.34 11.34
C PRO A 50 21.86 3.78 9.90
N ALA A 51 22.71 3.45 8.93
CA ALA A 51 22.46 3.76 7.53
C ALA A 51 21.28 2.94 6.97
N LEU A 52 21.20 1.64 7.31
CA LEU A 52 20.07 0.78 6.98
C LEU A 52 18.75 1.27 7.58
N ALA A 53 18.77 1.68 8.85
CA ALA A 53 17.61 2.25 9.52
C ALA A 53 17.15 3.56 8.88
N GLY A 54 18.10 4.41 8.47
CA GLY A 54 17.81 5.64 7.73
C GLY A 54 17.13 5.39 6.39
N ARG A 55 17.62 4.40 5.61
CA ARG A 55 16.99 3.98 4.36
C ARG A 55 15.58 3.45 4.57
N ALA A 56 15.38 2.57 5.55
CA ALA A 56 14.06 2.04 5.90
C ALA A 56 13.08 3.16 6.27
N HIS A 57 13.54 4.16 7.05
CA HIS A 57 12.70 5.30 7.42
C HIS A 57 12.32 6.16 6.21
N ALA A 58 13.27 6.45 5.32
CA ALA A 58 13.03 7.21 4.09
C ALA A 58 12.04 6.48 3.16
N ALA A 59 12.21 5.17 2.97
CA ALA A 59 11.27 4.34 2.22
C ALA A 59 9.87 4.37 2.84
N GLY A 60 9.78 4.26 4.17
CA GLY A 60 8.51 4.38 4.90
C GLY A 60 7.81 5.72 4.67
N LYS A 61 8.55 6.84 4.64
CA LYS A 61 8.00 8.16 4.35
C LYS A 61 7.45 8.28 2.92
N LEU A 62 8.15 7.69 1.95
CA LEU A 62 7.68 7.65 0.57
C LEU A 62 6.41 6.81 0.42
N LEU A 63 6.35 5.67 1.11
CA LEU A 63 5.16 4.84 1.17
C LEU A 63 3.97 5.57 1.81
N GLU A 64 4.18 6.23 2.96
CA GLU A 64 3.19 7.07 3.64
C GLU A 64 2.65 8.15 2.71
N ALA A 65 3.50 8.78 1.90
CA ALA A 65 3.08 9.80 0.93
C ALA A 65 2.22 9.25 -0.22
N ARG A 66 2.29 7.95 -0.53
CA ARG A 66 1.43 7.29 -1.53
C ARG A 66 0.06 6.88 -0.97
N ILE A 67 -0.11 6.75 0.34
CA ILE A 67 -1.37 6.34 0.98
C ILE A 67 -2.55 7.30 0.67
N PRO A 68 -2.39 8.63 0.75
CA PRO A 68 -3.47 9.57 0.42
C PRO A 68 -3.99 9.41 -1.01
N VAL A 69 -3.10 9.13 -1.97
CA VAL A 69 -3.46 8.92 -3.38
C VAL A 69 -4.33 7.68 -3.55
N ALA A 70 -3.98 6.58 -2.87
CA ALA A 70 -4.77 5.35 -2.88
C ALA A 70 -6.13 5.52 -2.19
N VAL A 71 -6.19 6.29 -1.10
CA VAL A 71 -7.44 6.59 -0.37
C VAL A 71 -8.37 7.46 -1.21
N GLU A 72 -7.85 8.46 -1.92
CA GLU A 72 -8.64 9.29 -2.84
C GLU A 72 -9.19 8.48 -4.03
N ALA A 73 -8.39 7.59 -4.60
CA ALA A 73 -8.83 6.68 -5.67
C ALA A 73 -9.99 5.77 -5.19
N LEU A 74 -9.86 5.20 -3.99
CA LEU A 74 -10.90 4.35 -3.40
C LEU A 74 -12.20 5.13 -3.09
N ASN A 75 -12.07 6.36 -2.59
CA ASN A 75 -13.22 7.23 -2.35
C ASN A 75 -13.94 7.62 -3.65
N ARG A 76 -13.19 7.85 -4.74
CA ARG A 76 -13.77 8.13 -6.06
C ARG A 76 -14.57 6.94 -6.59
N VAL A 77 -14.00 5.73 -6.52
CA VAL A 77 -14.71 4.50 -6.92
C VAL A 77 -15.98 4.28 -6.09
N ARG A 78 -15.94 4.55 -4.77
CA ARG A 78 -17.13 4.48 -3.92
C ARG A 78 -18.20 5.48 -4.33
N ALA A 79 -17.83 6.73 -4.61
CA ALA A 79 -18.77 7.76 -5.06
C ALA A 79 -19.41 7.40 -6.42
N GLU A 80 -18.65 6.80 -7.34
CA GLU A 80 -19.17 6.32 -8.61
C GLU A 80 -20.18 5.18 -8.43
N LEU A 81 -19.89 4.22 -7.56
CA LEU A 81 -20.82 3.12 -7.23
C LEU A 81 -22.09 3.62 -6.54
N GLU A 82 -21.99 4.59 -5.63
CA GLU A 82 -23.15 5.20 -4.99
C GLU A 82 -24.03 5.96 -5.99
N THR A 83 -23.41 6.69 -6.92
CA THR A 83 -24.11 7.41 -7.99
C THR A 83 -24.84 6.44 -8.92
N GLN A 84 -24.22 5.32 -9.29
CA GLN A 84 -24.87 4.27 -10.07
C GLN A 84 -26.01 3.58 -9.30
N ALA A 85 -25.84 3.33 -8.00
CA ALA A 85 -26.88 2.75 -7.16
C ALA A 85 -28.10 3.68 -7.03
N GLN A 86 -27.89 5.00 -6.89
CA GLN A 86 -28.95 6.00 -6.88
C GLN A 86 -29.65 6.10 -8.25
N GLY A 87 -28.90 6.11 -9.35
CA GLY A 87 -29.47 6.12 -10.72
C GLY A 87 -30.32 4.88 -11.01
N ASN A 88 -29.85 3.69 -10.64
CA ASN A 88 -30.59 2.44 -10.78
C ASN A 88 -31.86 2.41 -9.94
N ARG A 89 -31.86 3.04 -8.76
CA ARG A 89 -33.05 3.16 -7.89
C ARG A 89 -34.07 4.15 -8.47
N ALA A 90 -33.61 5.27 -9.03
CA ALA A 90 -34.48 6.25 -9.70
C ALA A 90 -35.17 5.64 -10.93
N LEU A 91 -34.44 4.90 -11.78
CA LEU A 91 -34.99 4.23 -12.97
C LEU A 91 -36.04 3.15 -12.61
N LYS A 92 -35.83 2.39 -11.54
CA LYS A 92 -36.84 1.45 -11.02
C LYS A 92 -38.10 2.16 -10.50
N GLY A 93 -37.95 3.35 -9.90
CA GLY A 93 -39.06 4.17 -9.45
C GLY A 93 -39.94 4.67 -10.60
N TYR A 94 -39.34 5.09 -11.72
CA TYR A 94 -40.08 5.53 -12.91
C TYR A 94 -40.78 4.37 -13.65
N GLY A 95 -40.23 3.15 -13.62
CA GLY A 95 -40.89 1.96 -14.18
C GLY A 95 -42.09 1.45 -13.36
N ALA A 96 -42.17 1.79 -12.06
CA ALA A 96 -43.27 1.41 -11.18
C ALA A 96 -44.45 2.41 -11.18
N GLY A 97 -44.24 3.63 -11.69
CA GLY A 97 -45.25 4.69 -11.76
C GLY A 97 -46.04 4.76 -13.06
N VAL A 98 -45.75 3.90 -14.04
CA VAL A 98 -46.51 3.80 -15.30
C VAL A 98 -47.34 2.51 -15.28
N ARG A 99 -48.42 2.50 -14.51
CA ARG A 99 -49.56 1.59 -14.69
C ARG A 99 -50.80 2.15 -14.02
#